data_AF-A0AA41BAI7-F1
#
_entry.id   AF-A0AA41BAI7-F1
#
_cell.length_a   1.000
_cell.length_b   1.000
_cell.length_c   1.000
_cell.angle_alpha   90.00
_cell.angle_beta   90.00
_cell.angle_gamma   90.00
#
_symmetry.space_group_name_H-M   'P 1'
#
loop_
_entity.id
_entity.type
_entity.pdbx_description
1 polymer ?
#
loop_
_entity_poly.entity_id
_entity_poly.type
_entity_poly.pdbx_seq_one_letter_code
_entity_poly.pdbx_strand_id
1 'polypeptide(L)'
;MSNPISHEQEPDFRLSIQESLKQLSAQLGSPLDETSIMQIYQNASELLSHLSPSPLTFARVAGTLLVYQVQNTESEEIKWFNTQVKQCLNEEEVEELIESIYRTDTL
;
A
#
# COMPACT_ATOMS: atom_id res chain seq x y z
N MET A 1 12.70 9.43 28.82
CA MET A 1 13.41 9.39 27.53
C MET A 1 12.94 8.11 26.84
N SER A 2 11.94 8.22 25.98
CA SER A 2 11.33 7.06 25.31
C SER A 2 12.14 6.76 24.05
N ASN A 3 12.57 5.50 23.92
CA ASN A 3 13.33 5.01 22.77
C ASN A 3 12.61 5.33 21.45
N PRO A 4 13.33 5.64 20.37
CA PRO A 4 12.75 5.66 19.05
C PRO A 4 12.35 4.21 18.73
N ILE A 5 11.08 4.00 18.42
CA ILE A 5 10.61 2.73 17.86
C ILE A 5 11.24 2.66 16.47
N SER A 6 12.42 2.07 16.38
CA SER A 6 12.91 1.51 15.14
C SER A 6 11.89 0.45 14.75
N HIS A 7 11.00 0.80 13.83
CA HIS A 7 10.10 -0.12 13.15
C HIS A 7 10.93 -1.08 12.29
N GLU A 8 11.76 -1.91 12.90
CA GLU A 8 12.13 -3.19 12.34
C GLU A 8 10.84 -4.01 12.34
N GLN A 9 10.16 -3.98 11.20
CA GLN A 9 8.94 -4.71 10.86
C GLN A 9 8.84 -6.02 11.65
N GLU A 10 7.94 -6.08 12.62
CA GLU A 10 7.64 -7.35 13.28
C GLU A 10 7.25 -8.36 12.19
N PRO A 11 7.93 -9.51 12.10
CA PRO A 11 7.68 -10.49 11.05
C PRO A 11 6.20 -10.90 11.00
N ASP A 12 5.52 -10.87 12.15
CA ASP A 12 4.10 -11.14 12.29
C ASP A 12 3.22 -10.11 11.55
N PHE A 13 3.60 -8.83 11.58
CA PHE A 13 2.88 -7.78 10.85
C PHE A 13 3.04 -7.95 9.33
N ARG A 14 4.27 -8.18 8.86
CA ARG A 14 4.53 -8.44 7.43
C ARG A 14 3.71 -9.62 6.93
N LEU A 15 3.76 -10.75 7.65
CA LEU A 15 3.02 -11.96 7.28
C LEU A 15 1.52 -11.72 7.25
N SER A 16 0.98 -10.99 8.23
CA SER A 16 -0.44 -10.66 8.30
C SER A 16 -0.92 -9.81 7.13
N ILE A 17 -0.12 -8.82 6.71
CA ILE A 17 -0.44 -8.00 5.53
C ILE A 17 -0.35 -8.84 4.25
N GLN A 18 0.70 -9.63 4.08
CA GLN A 18 0.86 -10.47 2.88
C GLN A 18 -0.28 -11.49 2.74
N GLU A 19 -0.69 -12.13 3.84
CA GLU A 19 -1.84 -13.04 3.83
C GLU A 19 -3.14 -12.30 3.50
N SER A 20 -3.33 -11.10 4.05
CA SER A 20 -4.50 -10.26 3.76
C SER A 20 -4.56 -9.86 2.28
N LEU A 21 -3.43 -9.43 1.69
CA LEU A 21 -3.35 -9.11 0.27
C LEU A 21 -3.66 -10.33 -0.61
N LYS A 22 -3.15 -11.51 -0.23
CA LYS A 22 -3.43 -12.77 -0.93
C LYS A 22 -4.92 -13.10 -0.91
N GLN A 23 -5.56 -13.02 0.24
CA GLN A 23 -7.00 -13.25 0.39
C GLN A 23 -7.84 -12.24 -0.39
N LEU A 24 -7.50 -10.96 -0.32
CA LEU A 24 -8.18 -9.89 -1.05
C LEU A 24 -8.05 -10.08 -2.57
N SER A 25 -6.88 -10.47 -3.07
CA SER A 25 -6.68 -10.75 -4.50
C SER A 25 -7.63 -11.83 -5.02
N ALA A 26 -7.84 -12.89 -4.23
CA ALA A 26 -8.79 -13.95 -4.55
C ALA A 26 -10.24 -13.45 -4.53
N GLN A 27 -10.60 -12.60 -3.57
CA GLN A 27 -11.94 -11.98 -3.49
C GLN A 27 -12.22 -11.04 -4.66
N LEU A 28 -11.20 -10.36 -5.17
CA LEU A 28 -11.28 -9.51 -6.36
C LEU A 28 -11.30 -10.32 -7.68
N GLY A 29 -11.28 -11.65 -7.61
CA GLY A 29 -11.37 -12.53 -8.78
C GLY A 29 -10.05 -12.73 -9.53
N SER A 30 -8.92 -12.24 -9.00
CA SER A 30 -7.59 -12.40 -9.59
C SER A 30 -6.59 -12.80 -8.51
N PRO A 31 -6.55 -14.09 -8.14
CA PRO A 31 -5.66 -14.58 -7.09
C PRO A 31 -4.19 -14.36 -7.51
N LEU A 32 -3.45 -13.61 -6.71
CA LEU A 32 -2.03 -13.35 -6.95
C LEU A 32 -1.15 -14.42 -6.32
N ASP A 33 -0.01 -14.68 -6.96
CA ASP A 33 1.02 -15.56 -6.43
C ASP A 33 1.86 -14.87 -5.33
N GLU A 34 2.63 -15.65 -4.59
CA GLU A 34 3.44 -15.15 -3.49
C GLU A 34 4.47 -14.10 -3.94
N THR A 35 5.01 -14.26 -5.17
CA THR A 35 5.94 -13.29 -5.77
C THR A 35 5.30 -11.92 -5.92
N SER A 36 4.10 -11.87 -6.50
CA SER A 36 3.34 -10.63 -6.69
C SER A 36 2.99 -9.98 -5.36
N ILE A 37 2.54 -10.77 -4.39
CA ILE A 37 2.21 -10.28 -3.04
C ILE A 37 3.44 -9.68 -2.35
N MET A 38 4.59 -10.35 -2.47
CA MET A 38 5.84 -9.83 -1.92
C MET A 38 6.27 -8.52 -2.59
N GLN A 39 6.13 -8.41 -3.91
CA GLN A 39 6.41 -7.19 -4.65
C GLN A 39 5.50 -6.03 -4.23
N ILE A 40 4.19 -6.27 -4.07
CA ILE A 40 3.26 -5.25 -3.57
C ILE A 40 3.71 -4.74 -2.20
N TYR A 41 4.03 -5.65 -1.27
CA TYR A 41 4.50 -5.29 0.06
C TYR A 41 5.79 -4.46 0.01
N GLN A 42 6.77 -4.88 -0.80
CA GLN A 42 8.04 -4.17 -0.95
C GLN A 42 7.85 -2.80 -1.59
N ASN A 43 7.00 -2.68 -2.60
CA ASN A 43 6.68 -1.40 -3.23
C ASN A 43 6.03 -0.44 -2.22
N ALA A 44 5.06 -0.90 -1.43
CA ALA A 44 4.45 -0.09 -0.37
C ALA A 44 5.49 0.35 0.67
N SER A 45 6.39 -0.56 1.07
CA SER A 45 7.48 -0.25 1.99
C SER A 45 8.48 0.76 1.44
N GLU A 46 8.81 0.70 0.15
CA GLU A 46 9.68 1.69 -0.49
C GLU A 46 8.99 3.05 -0.59
N LEU A 47 7.73 3.07 -1.04
CA LEU A 47 6.94 4.28 -1.20
C LEU A 47 6.77 5.06 0.10
N LEU A 48 6.68 4.36 1.24
CA LEU A 48 6.48 4.95 2.56
C LEU A 48 7.77 5.02 3.39
N SER A 49 8.93 4.68 2.80
CA SER A 49 10.20 4.60 3.54
C SER A 49 10.67 5.93 4.13
N HIS A 50 10.19 7.06 3.60
CA HIS A 50 10.44 8.40 4.13
C HIS A 50 9.52 8.79 5.29
N LEU A 51 8.53 7.96 5.61
CA LEU A 51 7.54 8.16 6.67
C LEU A 51 7.66 7.07 7.74
N SER A 52 6.97 7.28 8.86
CA SER A 52 6.73 6.24 9.88
C SER A 52 5.23 5.98 9.94
N PRO A 53 4.64 5.34 8.90
CA PRO A 53 3.20 5.22 8.76
C PRO A 53 2.61 4.29 9.82
N SER A 54 1.36 4.55 10.21
CA SER A 54 0.58 3.56 10.94
C SER A 54 0.43 2.24 10.15
N PRO A 55 0.23 1.10 10.83
CA PRO A 55 -0.10 -0.17 10.18
C PRO A 55 -1.28 -0.09 9.21
N LEU A 56 -2.28 0.73 9.54
CA LEU A 56 -3.46 0.93 8.71
C LEU A 56 -3.13 1.65 7.41
N THR A 57 -2.35 2.75 7.50
CA THR A 57 -1.92 3.53 6.33
C THR A 57 -1.07 2.68 5.39
N PHE A 58 -0.15 1.89 5.95
CA PHE A 58 0.60 0.92 5.16
C PHE A 58 -0.32 -0.06 4.43
N ALA A 59 -1.28 -0.65 5.15
CA ALA A 59 -2.22 -1.61 4.58
C ALA A 59 -3.07 -0.99 3.46
N ARG A 60 -3.50 0.27 3.60
CA ARG A 60 -4.25 0.99 2.57
C ARG A 60 -3.43 1.24 1.31
N VAL A 61 -2.17 1.70 1.44
CA VAL A 61 -1.28 1.85 0.28
C VAL A 61 -1.05 0.52 -0.43
N ALA A 62 -0.74 -0.55 0.33
CA ALA A 62 -0.56 -1.88 -0.25
C ALA A 62 -1.84 -2.40 -0.92
N GLY A 63 -3.01 -2.13 -0.34
CA GLY A 63 -4.32 -2.44 -0.91
C GLY A 63 -4.60 -1.70 -2.21
N THR A 64 -4.27 -0.41 -2.29
CA THR A 64 -4.40 0.36 -3.54
C THR A 64 -3.51 -0.21 -4.64
N LEU A 65 -2.25 -0.55 -4.33
CA LEU A 65 -1.34 -1.20 -5.29
C LEU A 65 -1.86 -2.56 -5.75
N LEU A 66 -2.46 -3.34 -4.85
CA LEU A 66 -3.12 -4.59 -5.20
C LEU A 66 -4.24 -4.37 -6.21
N VAL A 67 -5.13 -3.41 -5.95
CA VAL A 67 -6.26 -3.09 -6.84
C VAL A 67 -5.74 -2.70 -8.22
N TYR A 68 -4.73 -1.84 -8.29
CA TYR A 68 -4.12 -1.45 -9.56
C TYR A 68 -3.53 -2.62 -10.34
N GLN A 69 -2.87 -3.55 -9.64
CA GLN A 69 -2.34 -4.75 -10.27
C GLN A 69 -3.46 -5.68 -10.77
N VAL A 70 -4.52 -5.87 -10.00
CA VAL A 70 -5.65 -6.75 -10.36
C VAL A 70 -6.47 -6.19 -11.52
N GLN A 71 -6.70 -4.87 -11.55
CA GLN A 71 -7.48 -4.22 -12.59
C GLN A 71 -6.66 -3.93 -13.86
N ASN A 72 -5.36 -4.25 -13.86
CA ASN A 72 -4.43 -3.90 -14.94
C ASN A 72 -4.51 -2.39 -15.26
N THR A 73 -4.51 -1.58 -14.21
CA THR A 73 -4.57 -0.12 -14.29
C THR A 73 -3.44 0.44 -15.15
N GLU A 74 -3.71 1.55 -15.84
CA GLU A 74 -2.75 2.17 -16.74
C GLU A 74 -1.43 2.53 -16.04
N SER A 75 -0.31 2.30 -16.74
CA SER A 75 1.03 2.55 -16.17
C SER A 75 1.24 3.99 -15.74
N GLU A 76 0.59 4.95 -16.40
CA GLU A 76 0.66 6.37 -16.04
C GLU A 76 -0.01 6.67 -14.71
N GLU A 77 -1.17 6.07 -14.44
CA GLU A 77 -1.87 6.23 -13.16
C GLU A 77 -1.07 5.64 -12.01
N ILE A 78 -0.49 4.44 -12.20
CA ILE A 78 0.39 3.82 -11.20
C ILE A 78 1.61 4.71 -10.91
N LYS A 79 2.23 5.29 -11.96
CA LYS A 79 3.36 6.22 -11.81
C LYS A 79 2.95 7.50 -11.09
N TRP A 80 1.77 8.05 -11.41
CA TRP A 80 1.23 9.22 -10.75
C TRP A 80 1.03 8.95 -9.26
N PHE A 81 0.34 7.88 -8.90
CA PHE A 81 0.08 7.51 -7.50
C PHE A 81 1.39 7.35 -6.72
N ASN A 82 2.33 6.57 -7.26
CA ASN A 82 3.64 6.37 -6.63
C ASN A 82 4.40 7.69 -6.42
N THR A 83 4.29 8.62 -7.38
CA THR A 83 4.91 9.94 -7.27
C THR A 83 4.24 10.78 -6.19
N GLN A 84 2.91 10.75 -6.10
CA GLN A 84 2.17 11.48 -5.08
C GLN A 84 2.49 10.96 -3.66
N VAL A 85 2.49 9.63 -3.45
CA VAL A 85 2.84 9.05 -2.15
C VAL A 85 4.26 9.44 -1.71
N LYS A 86 5.23 9.45 -2.64
CA LYS A 86 6.62 9.89 -2.35
C LYS A 86 6.72 11.39 -2.03
N GLN A 87 5.72 12.19 -2.38
CA GLN A 87 5.69 13.63 -2.11
C GLN A 87 4.95 13.98 -0.81
N CYS A 88 4.14 13.06 -0.27
CA CYS A 88 3.46 13.25 1.01
C CYS A 88 4.47 13.46 2.15
N LEU A 89 4.21 14.45 2.99
CA LEU A 89 5.06 14.86 4.11
C LEU A 89 4.74 14.10 5.41
N ASN A 90 3.55 13.52 5.51
CA ASN A 90 3.05 12.82 6.68
C ASN A 90 2.00 11.76 6.28
N GLU A 91 1.55 10.96 7.25
CA GLU A 91 0.56 9.89 6.99
C GLU A 91 -0.83 10.42 6.62
N GLU A 92 -1.24 11.58 7.15
CA GLU A 92 -2.56 12.17 6.87
C GLU A 92 -2.69 12.53 5.38
N GLU A 93 -1.65 13.11 4.78
CA GLU A 93 -1.62 13.41 3.35
C GLU A 93 -1.70 12.15 2.47
N VAL A 94 -1.15 11.02 2.94
CA VAL A 94 -1.28 9.73 2.23
C VAL A 94 -2.71 9.23 2.27
N GLU A 95 -3.37 9.34 3.43
CA GLU A 95 -4.77 8.95 3.59
C GLU A 95 -5.70 9.82 2.73
N GLU A 96 -5.49 11.14 2.73
CA GLU A 96 -6.25 12.07 1.88
C GLU A 96 -6.08 11.77 0.39
N LEU A 97 -4.85 11.45 -0.05
CA LEU A 97 -4.57 11.02 -1.42
C LEU A 97 -5.38 9.77 -1.77
N ILE A 98 -5.36 8.74 -0.93
CA ILE A 98 -6.10 7.49 -1.18
C ILE A 98 -7.62 7.75 -1.21
N GLU A 99 -8.14 8.57 -0.30
CA GLU A 99 -9.55 8.96 -0.30
C GLU A 99 -9.96 9.74 -1.55
N SER A 100 -9.06 10.58 -2.09
CA SER A 100 -9.33 11.37 -3.29
C SER A 100 -9.59 10.48 -4.51
N ILE A 101 -8.81 9.40 -4.67
CA ILE A 101 -8.94 8.42 -5.76
C ILE A 101 -10.30 7.73 -5.68
N TYR A 102 -10.67 7.28 -4.49
CA TYR A 102 -11.94 6.57 -4.28
C TYR A 102 -13.16 7.45 -4.54
N ARG A 103 -13.07 8.76 -4.27
CA ARG A 103 -14.16 9.71 -4.59
C ARG A 103 -14.30 9.92 -6.09
N THR A 104 -13.20 9.95 -6.83
CA THR A 104 -13.22 10.13 -8.29
C THR A 104 -13.85 8.94 -9.01
N ASP A 105 -13.66 7.71 -8.54
CA ASP A 105 -14.26 6.50 -9.13
C ASP A 105 -15.79 6.38 -8.93
N THR A 106 -16.39 7.24 -8.09
CA THR A 106 -17.83 7.22 -7.78
C THR A 106 -18.64 8.33 -8.45
N LEU A 107 -18.01 9.14 -9.31
CA LEU A 107 -18.64 10.23 -10.08
C LEU A 107 -18.82 9.84 -11.56
#